data_AF-A0A2V9ZR48-F1
#
_entry.id   AF-A0A2V9ZR48-F1
#
_cell.length_a   1.000
_cell.length_b   1.000
_cell.length_c   1.000
_cell.angle_alpha   90.00
_cell.angle_beta   90.00
_cell.angle_gamma   90.00
#
_symmetry.space_group_name_H-M   'P 1'
#
loop_
_entity.id
_entity.type
_entity.pdbx_description
1 polymer ?
#
loop_
_entity_poly.entity_id
_entity_poly.type
_entity_poly.pdbx_seq_one_letter_code
_entity_poly.pdbx_strand_id
1 'polypeptide(L)'
;AFWARYTLGQNWSSKVTIKVEHELIRNGPYAYVRHPIYTGILLALVGTALAMAEWRAVIAVMLAWFSFYTKARIEESMLSQEFGAAFAEHCQHTGFFLPRLIP
;
A
#
# COMPACT_ATOMS: atom_id res chain seq x y z
N ALA A 1 -3.54 8.58 -0.43
CA ALA A 1 -4.15 8.13 0.84
C ALA A 1 -5.66 8.35 0.91
N PHE A 2 -6.17 9.58 0.79
CA PHE A 2 -7.62 9.84 0.88
C PHE A 2 -8.44 9.14 -0.21
N TRP A 3 -8.01 9.23 -1.48
CA TRP A 3 -8.68 8.53 -2.59
C TRP A 3 -8.70 7.00 -2.40
N ALA A 4 -7.61 6.43 -1.88
CA ALA A 4 -7.53 4.99 -1.59
C ALA A 4 -8.48 4.56 -0.47
N ARG A 5 -8.56 5.35 0.61
CA ARG A 5 -9.53 5.11 1.69
C ARG A 5 -10.97 5.22 1.20
N TYR A 6 -11.25 6.22 0.35
CA TYR A 6 -12.55 6.36 -0.27
C TYR A 6 -12.90 5.17 -1.17
N THR A 7 -11.94 4.69 -1.97
CA THR A 7 -12.12 3.55 -2.88
C THR A 7 -12.32 2.23 -2.14
N LEU A 8 -11.69 2.05 -0.97
CA LEU A 8 -11.92 0.86 -0.15
C LEU A 8 -13.31 0.82 0.49
N GLY A 9 -13.95 1.97 0.75
CA GLY A 9 -15.30 2.02 1.31
C GLY A 9 -15.49 1.09 2.52
N GLN A 10 -16.47 0.18 2.44
CA GLN A 10 -16.79 -0.79 3.51
C GLN A 10 -15.75 -1.93 3.67
N ASN A 11 -14.92 -2.15 2.65
CA ASN A 11 -13.79 -3.09 2.69
C ASN A 11 -12.57 -2.53 3.42
N TRP A 12 -12.60 -1.26 3.85
CA TRP A 12 -11.57 -0.70 4.72
C TRP A 12 -11.63 -1.33 6.12
N SER A 13 -10.51 -1.92 6.55
CA SER A 13 -10.29 -2.40 7.92
C SER A 13 -8.93 -1.90 8.39
N SER A 14 -8.88 -1.37 9.61
CA SER A 14 -7.62 -0.94 10.24
C SER A 14 -6.77 -2.12 10.75
N LYS A 15 -7.34 -3.33 10.77
CA LYS A 15 -6.63 -4.59 11.03
C LYS A 15 -6.57 -5.41 9.74
N VAL A 16 -5.43 -6.07 9.51
CA VAL A 16 -5.30 -7.10 8.47
C VAL A 16 -6.23 -8.24 8.91
N THR A 17 -7.45 -8.20 8.41
CA THR A 17 -8.50 -9.16 8.78
C THR A 17 -9.29 -9.39 7.51
N ILE A 18 -9.29 -10.63 7.07
CA ILE A 18 -10.14 -11.08 5.97
C ILE A 18 -11.57 -11.02 6.54
N LYS A 19 -12.32 -9.99 6.13
CA LYS A 19 -13.76 -9.98 6.38
C LYS A 19 -14.39 -11.03 5.46
N VAL A 20 -15.44 -11.69 5.93
CA VAL A 20 -16.34 -12.48 5.07
C VAL A 20 -16.80 -11.54 3.96
N GLU A 21 -16.57 -11.91 2.69
CA GLU A 21 -16.70 -11.06 1.47
C GLU A 21 -15.52 -10.11 1.18
N HIS A 22 -14.28 -10.48 1.53
CA HIS A 22 -13.11 -9.74 1.06
C HIS A 22 -13.01 -9.87 -0.47
N GLU A 23 -13.22 -8.76 -1.18
CA GLU A 23 -12.99 -8.67 -2.63
C GLU A 23 -11.63 -8.05 -2.92
N LEU A 24 -10.97 -8.55 -3.98
CA LEU A 24 -9.75 -7.95 -4.49
C LEU A 24 -10.09 -6.64 -5.22
N ILE A 25 -9.97 -5.51 -4.52
CA ILE A 25 -10.20 -4.17 -5.08
C ILE A 25 -9.08 -3.82 -6.06
N ARG A 26 -9.42 -3.69 -7.35
CA ARG A 26 -8.49 -3.32 -8.43
C ARG A 26 -8.76 -1.95 -9.06
N ASN A 27 -9.73 -1.20 -8.54
CA ASN A 27 -10.18 0.07 -9.13
C ASN A 27 -9.54 1.29 -8.45
N GLY A 28 -9.64 2.45 -9.11
CA GLY A 28 -9.12 3.71 -8.60
C GLY A 28 -7.59 3.67 -8.42
N PRO A 29 -7.04 4.07 -7.26
CA PRO A 29 -5.60 4.07 -7.04
C PRO A 29 -4.99 2.67 -6.96
N TYR A 30 -5.81 1.66 -6.63
CA TYR A 30 -5.38 0.25 -6.58
C TYR A 30 -5.10 -0.30 -7.98
N ALA A 31 -5.62 0.31 -9.05
CA ALA A 31 -5.29 -0.06 -10.42
C ALA A 31 -3.82 0.23 -10.80
N TYR A 32 -3.15 1.12 -10.05
CA TYR A 32 -1.80 1.58 -10.37
C TYR A 32 -0.76 1.09 -9.35
N VAL A 33 -1.14 1.06 -8.07
CA VAL A 33 -0.26 0.74 -6.94
C VAL A 33 -1.01 -0.18 -5.98
N ARG A 34 -0.36 -1.24 -5.49
CA ARG A 34 -0.99 -2.19 -4.57
C ARG A 34 -1.25 -1.64 -3.17
N HIS A 35 -0.36 -0.77 -2.69
CA HIS A 35 -0.47 -0.18 -1.35
C HIS A 35 -0.55 1.36 -1.37
N PRO A 36 -1.57 1.97 -2.02
CA PRO A 36 -1.65 3.42 -2.23
C PRO A 36 -1.88 4.23 -0.94
N ILE A 37 -2.35 3.59 0.14
CA ILE A 37 -2.40 4.19 1.48
C ILE A 37 -0.98 4.30 2.05
N TYR A 38 -0.20 3.23 1.99
CA TYR A 38 1.18 3.20 2.49
C TYR A 38 2.05 4.18 1.70
N THR A 39 1.93 4.20 0.37
CA THR A 39 2.58 5.21 -0.48
C THR A 39 2.26 6.63 -0.02
N GLY A 40 0.98 6.94 0.20
CA GLY A 40 0.57 8.29 0.62
C GLY A 40 1.11 8.68 2.00
N ILE A 41 1.17 7.74 2.95
CA ILE A 41 1.73 7.99 4.29
C ILE A 41 3.24 8.18 4.21
N LEU A 42 3.95 7.32 3.47
CA LEU A 42 5.39 7.43 3.28
C LEU A 42 5.77 8.74 2.58
N LEU A 43 5.01 9.16 1.57
CA LEU A 43 5.22 10.44 0.89
C LEU A 43 5.03 11.63 1.84
N ALA A 44 3.99 11.58 2.70
CA ALA A 44 3.79 12.62 3.72
C ALA A 44 4.95 12.67 4.73
N LEU A 45 5.46 11.51 5.18
CA LEU A 45 6.60 11.42 6.08
C LEU A 45 7.88 11.99 5.43
N VAL A 46 8.12 11.68 4.15
CA VAL A 46 9.24 12.25 3.39
C VAL A 46 9.09 13.77 3.29
N GLY A 47 7.90 14.28 2.96
CA GLY A 47 7.64 15.72 2.92
C GLY A 47 7.90 16.42 4.25
N THR A 48 7.46 15.81 5.36
CA THR A 48 7.75 16.30 6.72
C THR A 48 9.25 16.29 7.02
N ALA A 49 9.96 15.20 6.68
CA ALA A 49 11.39 15.11 6.90
C ALA A 49 12.18 16.17 6.12
N LEU A 50 11.79 16.42 4.87
CA LEU A 50 12.37 17.48 4.04
C LEU A 50 12.09 18.88 4.63
N ALA A 51 10.87 19.13 5.13
CA ALA A 51 10.53 20.39 5.76
C ALA A 51 11.28 20.63 7.08
N MET A 52 11.56 19.58 7.85
CA MET A 52 12.34 19.67 9.10
C MET A 52 13.84 19.85 8.85
N ALA A 53 14.37 19.35 7.71
CA ALA A 53 15.79 19.39 7.37
C ALA A 53 16.74 18.77 8.43
N GLU A 54 16.25 17.75 9.15
CA GLU A 54 16.98 17.06 10.23
C GLU A 54 17.33 15.62 9.85
N TRP A 55 18.58 15.20 10.08
CA TRP A 55 19.01 13.82 9.78
C TRP A 55 18.24 12.76 10.57
N ARG A 56 17.76 13.12 11.77
CA ARG A 56 16.90 12.26 12.61
C ARG A 56 15.57 11.94 11.92
N ALA A 57 15.03 12.89 11.15
CA ALA A 57 13.80 12.67 10.40
C ALA A 57 14.01 11.67 9.26
N VAL A 58 15.20 11.64 8.65
CA VAL A 58 15.56 10.62 7.64
C VAL A 58 15.55 9.22 8.25
N ILE A 59 16.09 9.06 9.47
CA ILE A 59 16.04 7.77 10.18
C ILE A 59 14.60 7.36 10.48
N ALA A 60 13.76 8.28 10.94
CA ALA A 60 12.36 8.00 11.19
C ALA A 60 11.63 7.55 9.91
N VAL A 61 11.91 8.19 8.76
CA VAL A 61 11.37 7.78 7.45
C VAL A 61 11.86 6.39 7.06
N MET A 62 13.14 6.06 7.24
CA MET A 62 13.68 4.73 6.94
C MET A 62 13.03 3.62 7.79
N LEU A 63 12.85 3.88 9.09
CA LEU A 63 12.17 2.95 9.99
C LEU A 63 10.70 2.75 9.61
N ALA A 64 10.01 3.84 9.25
CA ALA A 64 8.63 3.77 8.77
C ALA A 64 8.55 2.99 7.44
N TRP A 65 9.46 3.24 6.51
CA TRP A 65 9.57 2.50 5.24
C TRP A 65 9.71 0.99 5.49
N PHE A 66 10.66 0.58 6.33
CA PHE A 66 10.85 -0.83 6.65
C PHE A 66 9.62 -1.46 7.30
N SER A 67 8.97 -0.73 8.21
CA SER A 67 7.74 -1.18 8.88
C SER A 67 6.59 -1.38 7.88
N PHE A 68 6.35 -0.40 6.99
CA PHE A 68 5.32 -0.50 5.97
C PHE A 68 5.62 -1.56 4.92
N TYR A 69 6.88 -1.72 4.54
CA TYR A 69 7.31 -2.79 3.63
C TYR A 69 7.01 -4.17 4.21
N THR A 70 7.39 -4.41 5.47
CA THR A 70 7.14 -5.69 6.15
C THR A 70 5.63 -5.97 6.23
N LYS A 71 4.83 -4.98 6.62
CA LYS A 71 3.37 -5.12 6.67
C LYS A 71 2.76 -5.41 5.30
N ALA A 72 3.19 -4.69 4.27
CA ALA A 72 2.73 -4.89 2.90
C ALA A 72 3.03 -6.32 2.41
N ARG A 73 4.22 -6.85 2.69
CA ARG A 73 4.59 -8.23 2.33
C ARG A 73 3.74 -9.29 3.04
N ILE A 74 3.37 -9.05 4.30
CA ILE A 74 2.44 -9.93 5.03
C ILE A 74 1.05 -9.87 4.38
N GLU A 75 0.56 -8.69 4.01
CA GLU A 75 -0.71 -8.52 3.30
C GLU A 75 -0.69 -9.22 1.93
N GLU A 76 0.36 -9.05 1.13
CA GLU A 76 0.49 -9.73 -0.17
C GLU A 76 0.48 -11.25 -0.01
N SER A 77 1.11 -11.79 1.04
CA SER A 77 1.09 -13.23 1.33
C SER A 77 -0.33 -13.73 1.61
N MET A 78 -1.10 -12.99 2.42
CA MET A 78 -2.49 -13.32 2.71
C MET A 78 -3.36 -13.21 1.46
N LEU A 79 -3.22 -12.13 0.70
CA LEU A 79 -3.95 -11.92 -0.56
C LEU A 79 -3.62 -13.00 -1.59
N SER A 80 -2.36 -13.44 -1.65
CA SER A 80 -1.94 -14.53 -2.53
C SER A 80 -2.53 -15.88 -2.12
N GLN A 81 -2.72 -16.13 -0.82
CA GLN A 81 -3.34 -17.37 -0.33
C GLN A 81 -4.84 -17.39 -0.64
N GLU A 82 -5.52 -16.25 -0.49
CA GLU A 82 -6.97 -16.14 -0.74
C GLU A 82 -7.34 -16.06 -2.23
N PHE A 83 -6.65 -15.21 -3.00
CA PHE A 83 -7.04 -14.91 -4.38
C PHE A 83 -6.16 -15.56 -5.45
N GLY A 84 -5.04 -16.19 -5.05
CA GLY A 84 -4.17 -16.97 -5.95
C GLY A 84 -3.85 -16.27 -7.27
N ALA A 85 -4.32 -16.86 -8.38
CA ALA A 85 -4.06 -16.38 -9.74
C ALA A 85 -4.58 -14.94 -9.98
N ALA A 86 -5.71 -14.56 -9.37
CA ALA A 86 -6.23 -13.21 -9.51
C ALA A 86 -5.28 -12.18 -8.85
N PHE A 87 -4.69 -12.50 -7.70
CA PHE A 87 -3.70 -11.60 -7.11
C PHE A 87 -2.40 -11.55 -7.93
N ALA A 88 -1.96 -12.70 -8.47
CA ALA A 88 -0.78 -12.77 -9.33
C ALA A 88 -0.92 -11.91 -10.61
N GLU A 89 -2.07 -11.97 -11.28
CA GLU A 89 -2.42 -11.12 -12.42
C GLU A 89 -2.38 -9.63 -12.02
N HIS A 90 -3.00 -9.29 -10.89
CA HIS A 90 -3.00 -7.91 -10.41
C HIS A 90 -1.59 -7.37 -10.14
N CYS A 91 -0.70 -8.19 -9.59
CA CYS A 91 0.71 -7.85 -9.37
C CYS A 91 1.48 -7.58 -10.66
N GLN A 92 1.04 -8.13 -11.82
CA GLN A 92 1.67 -7.85 -13.11
C GLN A 92 1.33 -6.43 -13.59
N HIS A 93 0.10 -5.99 -13.38
CA HIS A 93 -0.37 -4.68 -13.85
C HIS A 93 -0.15 -3.52 -12.87
N THR A 94 0.33 -3.79 -11.65
CA THR A 94 0.51 -2.79 -10.60
C THR A 94 1.94 -2.73 -10.08
N GLY A 95 2.36 -1.57 -9.59
CA GLY A 95 3.59 -1.46 -8.82
C GLY A 95 3.34 -1.58 -7.30
N PHE A 96 4.42 -1.76 -6.53
CA PHE A 96 4.33 -2.02 -5.08
C PHE A 96 3.94 -0.74 -4.30
N PHE A 97 4.83 0.27 -4.34
CA PHE A 97 4.60 1.60 -3.76
C PHE A 97 4.55 2.71 -4.80
N LEU A 98 5.19 2.52 -5.95
CA LEU A 98 5.17 3.45 -7.07
C LEU A 98 4.43 2.81 -8.24
N PRO A 99 3.75 3.60 -9.08
CA PRO A 99 3.08 3.06 -10.26
C PRO A 99 4.09 2.40 -11.19
N ARG A 100 3.68 1.31 -11.82
CA ARG A 100 4.49 0.68 -12.86
C ARG A 100 4.49 1.61 -14.06
N LEU A 101 5.64 2.20 -14.40
CA LEU A 101 5.79 3.16 -15.50
C LEU A 101 5.87 2.48 -16.89
N ILE A 102 5.68 1.17 -16.96
CA ILE A 102 5.79 0.38 -18.19
C ILE A 102 4.60 -0.59 -18.26
N PRO A 103 3.85 -0.62 -19.37
CA PRO A 103 2.71 -1.51 -19.58
C PRO A 103 3.11 -2.99 -19.64
#